data_AF-A0AAE3W8W3-F1
#
_entry.id   AF-A0AAE3W8W3-F1
#
_cell.length_a   1.000
_cell.length_b   1.000
_cell.length_c   1.000
_cell.angle_alpha   90.00
_cell.angle_beta   90.00
_cell.angle_gamma   90.00
#
_symmetry.space_group_name_H-M   'P 1'
#
loop_
_entity.id
_entity.type
_entity.pdbx_description
1 polymer ?
#
loop_
_entity_poly.entity_id
_entity_poly.type
_entity_poly.pdbx_seq_one_letter_code
_entity_poly.pdbx_strand_id
1 'polypeptide(L)'
;MRYRLPFGTLCLIGRKDVRDDTGLDLWPDTTTLHARIAGLPDGEPIDEGEIRIGRAAFLEQLTTVRVTGPRRAAALAAFGRLFAGTLWDAYAGQAV
;
A
#
# COMPACT_ATOMS: atom_id res chain seq x y z
N MET A 1 -4.54 -11.02 -1.91
CA MET A 1 -5.75 -10.24 -2.26
C MET A 1 -5.79 -9.94 -3.77
N ARG A 2 -6.97 -9.86 -4.40
CA ARG A 2 -7.15 -9.57 -5.83
C ARG A 2 -8.01 -8.32 -6.05
N TYR A 3 -7.70 -7.55 -7.09
CA TYR A 3 -8.34 -6.26 -7.41
C TYR A 3 -8.69 -6.20 -8.90
N ARG A 4 -9.78 -5.50 -9.24
CA ARG A 4 -10.17 -5.14 -10.61
C ARG A 4 -10.61 -3.68 -10.61
N LEU A 5 -10.01 -2.88 -11.49
CA LEU A 5 -10.34 -1.48 -11.65
C LEU A 5 -10.59 -1.21 -13.14
N PRO A 6 -11.85 -1.09 -13.60
CA PRO A 6 -12.15 -0.71 -14.97
C PRO A 6 -11.85 0.77 -15.21
N PHE A 7 -11.28 1.09 -16.39
CA PHE A 7 -11.05 2.46 -16.86
C PHE A 7 -11.22 2.50 -18.39
N GLY A 8 -12.32 3.11 -18.84
CA GLY A 8 -12.70 3.06 -20.26
C GLY A 8 -13.00 1.62 -20.70
N THR A 9 -12.37 1.19 -21.79
CA THR A 9 -12.47 -0.19 -22.32
C THR A 9 -11.42 -1.14 -21.72
N LEU A 10 -10.63 -0.66 -20.77
CA LEU A 10 -9.54 -1.40 -20.14
C LEU A 10 -9.86 -1.73 -18.67
N CYS A 11 -9.11 -2.67 -18.11
CA CYS A 11 -9.20 -3.07 -16.72
C CYS A 11 -7.80 -3.33 -16.16
N LEU A 12 -7.50 -2.72 -15.01
CA LEU A 12 -6.33 -3.05 -14.22
C LEU A 12 -6.70 -4.19 -13.29
N ILE A 13 -6.04 -5.32 -13.45
CA ILE A 13 -6.20 -6.51 -12.63
C ILE A 13 -4.99 -6.60 -11.71
N GLY A 14 -5.22 -6.40 -10.42
CA GLY A 14 -4.17 -6.38 -9.40
C GLY A 14 -4.17 -7.64 -8.55
N ARG A 15 -2.98 -8.11 -8.17
CA ARG A 15 -2.77 -9.11 -7.13
C ARG A 15 -1.75 -8.60 -6.13
N LYS A 16 -2.14 -8.65 -4.87
CA LYS A 16 -1.29 -8.32 -3.73
C LYS A 16 -1.07 -9.56 -2.91
N ASP A 17 0.19 -9.92 -2.71
CA ASP A 17 0.56 -10.98 -1.80
C ASP A 17 0.76 -10.34 -0.43
N VAL A 18 -0.10 -10.71 0.52
CA VAL A 18 -0.04 -10.25 1.90
C VAL A 18 0.24 -11.50 2.71
N ARG A 19 1.46 -11.64 3.21
CA ARG A 19 1.85 -12.69 4.14
C ARG A 19 1.73 -12.15 5.55
N ASP A 20 1.36 -13.02 6.48
CA ASP A 20 1.29 -12.69 7.91
C ASP A 20 2.63 -13.05 8.55
N ASP A 21 3.70 -12.44 8.05
CA ASP A 21 5.05 -12.63 8.56
C ASP A 21 5.39 -11.47 9.52
N THR A 22 5.82 -11.82 10.73
CA THR A 22 6.06 -10.83 11.79
C THR A 22 7.35 -10.06 11.51
N GLY A 23 7.29 -8.74 11.30
CA GLY A 23 8.46 -7.87 11.21
C GLY A 23 8.57 -7.07 9.91
N LEU A 24 9.79 -6.93 9.40
CA LEU A 24 10.20 -6.03 8.30
C LEU A 24 9.49 -6.29 6.95
N ASP A 25 8.97 -7.50 6.75
CA ASP A 25 8.34 -7.95 5.49
C ASP A 25 6.91 -7.44 5.29
N LEU A 26 6.29 -6.81 6.29
CA LEU A 26 4.95 -6.23 6.16
C LEU A 26 4.91 -5.07 5.15
N TRP A 27 6.05 -4.39 4.92
CA TRP A 27 6.10 -3.19 4.10
C TRP A 27 6.01 -3.47 2.59
N PRO A 28 6.87 -4.32 1.98
CA PRO A 28 6.70 -4.71 0.59
C PRO A 28 5.30 -5.30 0.34
N ASP A 29 4.82 -6.13 1.24
CA ASP A 29 3.51 -6.78 1.19
C ASP A 29 2.35 -5.78 1.18
N THR A 30 2.50 -4.63 1.85
CA THR A 30 1.46 -3.58 1.92
C THR A 30 1.63 -2.45 0.92
N THR A 31 2.78 -2.33 0.26
CA THR A 31 3.09 -1.23 -0.68
C THR A 31 3.28 -1.67 -2.12
N THR A 32 3.28 -2.97 -2.37
CA THR A 32 3.44 -3.58 -3.69
C THR A 32 2.12 -4.11 -4.24
N LEU A 33 1.88 -3.88 -5.54
CA LEU A 33 0.79 -4.49 -6.28
C LEU A 33 1.32 -4.98 -7.63
N HIS A 34 1.24 -6.29 -7.87
CA HIS A 34 1.43 -6.84 -9.21
C HIS A 34 0.18 -6.56 -10.02
N ALA A 35 0.32 -5.84 -11.12
CA ALA A 35 -0.79 -5.37 -11.93
C ALA A 35 -0.60 -5.78 -13.38
N ARG A 36 -1.72 -6.11 -14.03
CA ARG A 36 -1.79 -6.28 -15.48
C ARG A 36 -2.94 -5.47 -16.03
N ILE A 37 -2.78 -4.95 -17.23
CA ILE A 37 -3.82 -4.24 -17.97
C ILE A 37 -4.38 -5.18 -19.02
N ALA A 38 -5.70 -5.32 -19.08
CA ALA A 38 -6.39 -6.15 -20.06
C ALA A 38 -7.60 -5.40 -20.64
N GLY A 39 -8.01 -5.75 -21.86
CA GLY A 39 -9.27 -5.28 -22.43
C GLY A 39 -10.48 -5.87 -21.67
N LEU A 40 -11.56 -5.11 -21.54
CA LEU A 40 -12.83 -5.64 -21.06
C LEU A 40 -13.54 -6.44 -22.17
N PRO A 41 -14.36 -7.46 -21.83
CA PRO A 41 -14.65 -7.93 -20.47
C PRO A 41 -13.55 -8.83 -19.87
N ASP A 42 -12.90 -9.67 -20.70
CA ASP A 42 -11.83 -10.60 -20.33
C ASP A 42 -10.85 -10.79 -21.49
N GLY A 43 -10.33 -9.68 -22.00
CA GLY A 43 -9.30 -9.68 -23.04
C GLY A 43 -7.95 -10.18 -22.51
N GLU A 44 -7.05 -10.51 -23.43
CA GLU A 44 -5.68 -10.89 -23.09
C GLU A 44 -4.92 -9.72 -22.42
N PRO A 45 -3.95 -10.02 -21.52
CA PRO A 45 -3.08 -8.99 -20.95
C PRO A 45 -2.35 -8.23 -22.06
N ILE A 46 -2.52 -6.91 -22.05
CA ILE A 46 -1.83 -5.97 -22.95
C ILE A 46 -0.46 -5.62 -22.38
N ASP A 47 -0.38 -5.46 -21.06
CA ASP A 47 0.84 -5.10 -20.35
C ASP A 47 0.78 -5.60 -18.90
N GLU A 48 1.95 -5.76 -18.28
CA GLU A 48 2.11 -6.16 -16.88
C GLU A 48 3.26 -5.42 -16.21
N GLY A 49 3.10 -5.19 -14.91
CA GLY A 49 4.12 -4.49 -14.14
C GLY A 49 3.82 -4.51 -12.65
N GLU A 50 4.66 -3.79 -11.92
CA GLU A 50 4.54 -3.68 -10.47
C GLU A 50 4.37 -2.23 -10.06
N ILE A 51 3.30 -1.97 -9.30
CA ILE A 51 3.03 -0.66 -8.72
C ILE A 51 3.53 -0.68 -7.29
N ARG A 52 4.48 0.21 -6.98
CA ARG A 52 5.05 0.38 -5.66
C ARG A 52 4.74 1.77 -5.10
N ILE A 53 4.30 1.83 -3.85
CA ILE A 53 4.25 3.09 -3.11
C ILE A 53 5.64 3.36 -2.54
N GLY A 54 6.32 4.35 -3.10
CA GLY A 54 7.62 4.80 -2.60
C GLY A 54 7.51 5.49 -1.23
N ARG A 55 8.66 5.63 -0.55
CA ARG A 55 8.75 6.20 0.80
C ARG A 55 8.14 7.61 0.90
N ALA A 56 8.47 8.49 -0.04
CA ALA A 56 7.97 9.86 -0.06
C ALA A 56 6.45 9.92 -0.27
N ALA A 57 5.92 9.12 -1.20
CA ALA A 57 4.48 9.03 -1.46
C ALA A 57 3.73 8.48 -0.22
N PHE A 58 4.34 7.56 0.52
CA PHE A 58 3.76 7.09 1.78
C PHE A 58 3.76 8.16 2.87
N LEU A 59 4.85 8.92 3.04
CA LEU A 59 4.87 10.04 4.00
C LEU A 59 3.80 11.07 3.66
N GLU A 60 3.65 11.40 2.39
CA GLU A 60 2.58 12.26 1.90
C GLU A 60 1.21 11.67 2.25
N GLN A 61 1.01 10.37 2.03
CA GLN A 61 -0.24 9.68 2.37
C GLN A 61 -0.53 9.72 3.88
N LEU A 62 0.47 9.62 4.75
CA LEU A 62 0.27 9.78 6.20
C LEU A 62 -0.27 11.16 6.57
N THR A 63 0.09 12.21 5.82
CA THR A 63 -0.47 13.56 6.05
C THR A 63 -1.96 13.67 5.74
N THR A 64 -2.54 12.69 5.04
CA THR A 64 -3.97 12.64 4.70
C THR A 64 -4.83 12.01 5.78
N VAL A 65 -4.24 11.37 6.79
CA VAL A 65 -4.99 10.73 7.88
C VAL A 65 -5.78 11.79 8.65
N ARG A 66 -7.07 11.55 8.82
CA ARG A 66 -7.98 12.38 9.62
C ARG A 66 -8.61 11.51 10.69
N VAL A 67 -8.58 11.99 11.92
CA VAL A 67 -9.17 11.29 13.08
C VAL A 67 -10.31 12.14 13.61
N THR A 68 -11.48 11.52 13.80
CA THR A 68 -12.70 12.15 14.31
C THR A 68 -13.09 11.55 15.68
N GLY A 69 -13.91 12.28 16.45
CA GLY A 69 -14.45 11.83 17.73
C GLY A 69 -13.68 12.28 18.99
N PRO A 70 -14.23 12.00 20.19
CA PRO A 70 -13.79 12.60 21.45
C PRO A 70 -12.40 12.16 21.93
N ARG A 71 -11.88 11.04 21.43
CA ARG A 71 -10.56 10.49 21.80
C ARG A 71 -9.50 10.68 20.72
N ARG A 72 -9.65 11.72 19.88
CA ARG A 72 -8.79 11.99 18.71
C ARG A 72 -7.29 11.89 19.01
N ALA A 73 -6.83 12.52 20.08
CA ALA A 73 -5.41 12.52 20.45
C ALA A 73 -4.91 11.12 20.82
N ALA A 74 -5.67 10.36 21.61
CA ALA A 74 -5.32 9.00 22.00
C ALA A 74 -5.32 8.03 20.81
N ALA A 75 -6.28 8.19 19.89
CA ALA A 75 -6.35 7.40 18.66
C ALA A 75 -5.19 7.72 17.71
N LEU A 76 -4.85 9.01 17.55
CA LEU A 76 -3.70 9.43 16.75
C LEU A 76 -2.39 8.92 17.37
N ALA A 77 -2.25 8.93 18.69
CA ALA A 77 -1.07 8.39 19.37
C ALA A 77 -0.98 6.85 19.27
N ALA A 78 -2.10 6.15 19.33
CA ALA A 78 -2.14 4.69 19.13
C ALA A 78 -1.79 4.31 17.69
N PHE A 79 -2.36 5.02 16.71
CA PHE A 79 -2.00 4.91 15.30
C PHE A 79 -0.50 5.22 15.11
N GLY A 80 -0.03 6.35 15.63
CA GLY A 80 1.38 6.73 15.58
C GLY A 80 2.31 5.69 16.18
N ARG A 81 1.96 5.02 17.29
CA ARG A 81 2.77 3.94 17.88
C ARG A 81 2.80 2.67 17.02
N LEU A 82 1.67 2.27 16.45
CA LEU A 82 1.61 1.15 15.50
C LEU A 82 2.51 1.42 14.30
N PHE A 83 2.46 2.64 13.76
CA PHE A 83 3.21 3.03 12.58
C PHE A 83 4.67 3.39 12.88
N ALA A 84 5.01 3.92 14.05
CA ALA A 84 6.38 4.32 14.41
C ALA A 84 7.33 3.12 14.49
N GLY A 85 6.86 1.95 14.92
CA GLY A 85 7.67 0.72 14.85
C GLY A 85 8.03 0.37 13.41
N THR A 86 7.01 0.29 12.53
CA THR A 86 7.18 0.00 11.11
C THR A 86 7.97 1.10 10.36
N LEU A 87 7.80 2.36 10.74
CA LEU A 87 8.56 3.50 10.19
C LEU A 87 10.01 3.47 10.66
N TRP A 88 10.29 3.23 11.94
CA TRP A 88 11.67 3.14 12.40
C TRP A 88 12.41 2.02 11.65
N ASP A 89 11.77 0.88 11.48
CA ASP A 89 12.29 -0.25 10.72
C ASP A 89 12.50 0.05 9.22
N ALA A 90 11.53 0.73 8.57
CA ALA A 90 11.63 1.10 7.16
C ALA A 90 12.62 2.25 6.89
N TYR A 91 12.92 3.08 7.88
CA TYR A 91 13.77 4.27 7.72
C TYR A 91 15.17 4.12 8.31
N ALA A 92 15.38 3.33 9.36
CA ALA A 92 16.69 3.14 10.01
C ALA A 92 17.64 2.22 9.23
N GLY A 93 17.11 1.29 8.41
CA GLY A 93 17.92 0.38 7.59
C GLY A 93 18.48 0.98 6.28
N GLN A 94 18.12 2.22 5.94
CA GLN A 94 18.58 2.91 4.71
C GLN A 94 19.48 4.13 5.00
N ALA A 95 19.96 4.27 6.23
CA ALA A 95 21.02 5.22 6.59
C ALA A 95 22.40 4.56 6.38
N VAL A 96 22.77 4.31 5.12
CA VAL A 96 24.16 4.08 4.66
C VAL A 96 24.32 4.72 3.30
#